data_AF-A0A090R1P7-F1
#
_entry.id   AF-A0A090R1P7-F1
#
_cell.length_a   1.000
_cell.length_b   1.000
_cell.length_c   1.000
_cell.angle_alpha   90.00
_cell.angle_beta   90.00
_cell.angle_gamma   90.00
#
_symmetry.space_group_name_H-M   'P 1'
#
loop_
_entity.id
_entity.type
_entity.pdbx_description
1 polymer ?
#
loop_
_entity_poly.entity_id
_entity_poly.type
_entity_poly.pdbx_seq_one_letter_code
_entity_poly.pdbx_strand_id
1 'polypeptide(L)'
;MVALVGAISLLAGQKQWVVPNPDKTVDVAMIQGNVPQEIKWLPSQRWPTLMKYTDLTRENWGADLIIWPEAAIPALETQVPTFLQNLDAAARNNHSTVITGILDQNEKGQFYNNILTLGVNAVGPYQYEHAERYSKHHLLPFGEFVPFGDLLRPIAPFFNLPMSSFSRGDYIQPNLEANGYSLAPALCYEVAFSEQVRQNVDYDTEFLLTLSNDTWFGKSIGPFQHMEIARCVRWNWVNPCCVPPTAA
;
A
#
# COMPACT_ATOMS: atom_id res chain seq x y z
N MET A 1 -14.00 14.20 38.70
CA MET A 1 -13.81 14.06 37.24
C MET A 1 -12.56 13.22 36.92
N VAL A 2 -11.36 13.58 37.40
CA VAL A 2 -10.11 12.82 37.14
C VAL A 2 -10.18 11.35 37.62
N ALA A 3 -10.72 11.10 38.81
CA ALA A 3 -10.88 9.72 39.32
C ALA A 3 -11.85 8.87 38.48
N LEU A 4 -12.88 9.50 37.90
CA LEU A 4 -13.85 8.83 37.03
C LEU A 4 -13.22 8.46 35.68
N VAL A 5 -12.45 9.39 35.10
CA VAL A 5 -11.70 9.15 33.86
C VAL A 5 -10.62 8.08 34.07
N GLY A 6 -9.91 8.11 35.21
CA GLY A 6 -8.94 7.08 35.57
C GLY A 6 -9.58 5.70 35.72
N ALA A 7 -10.74 5.61 36.39
CA ALA A 7 -11.47 4.35 36.55
C ALA A 7 -12.00 3.80 35.22
N ILE A 8 -12.56 4.65 34.35
CA ILE A 8 -13.02 4.25 33.02
C ILE A 8 -11.84 3.78 32.16
N SER A 9 -10.70 4.47 32.22
CA SER A 9 -9.49 4.08 31.47
C SER A 9 -8.94 2.73 31.94
N LEU A 10 -8.93 2.49 33.25
CA LEU A 10 -8.52 1.20 33.83
C LEU A 10 -9.46 0.06 33.42
N LEU A 11 -10.77 0.29 33.42
CA LEU A 11 -11.77 -0.70 33.01
C LEU A 11 -11.71 -0.98 31.50
N ALA A 12 -11.54 0.05 30.67
CA ALA A 12 -11.39 -0.09 29.22
C ALA A 12 -10.10 -0.82 28.83
N GLY A 13 -9.01 -0.59 29.58
CA GLY A 13 -7.71 -1.25 29.36
C GLY A 13 -7.70 -2.74 29.71
N GLN A 14 -8.64 -3.22 30.54
CA GLN A 14 -8.78 -4.64 30.87
C GLN A 14 -9.60 -5.42 29.84
N LYS A 15 -10.35 -4.73 28.98
CA LYS A 15 -11.17 -5.40 27.96
C LYS A 15 -10.27 -5.82 26.80
N GLN A 16 -10.24 -7.12 26.55
CA GLN A 16 -9.54 -7.67 25.40
C GLN A 16 -10.46 -7.57 24.19
N TRP A 17 -10.16 -6.63 23.30
CA TRP A 17 -11.00 -6.31 22.14
C TRP A 17 -10.73 -7.21 20.93
N VAL A 18 -9.63 -7.96 20.94
CA VAL A 18 -9.25 -8.92 19.89
C VAL A 18 -8.96 -10.27 20.52
N VAL A 19 -9.56 -11.31 19.95
CA VAL A 19 -9.24 -12.70 20.27
C VAL A 19 -8.38 -13.23 19.11
N PRO A 20 -7.12 -13.63 19.36
CA PRO A 20 -6.32 -14.30 18.34
C PRO A 20 -7.04 -15.55 17.83
N ASN A 21 -6.96 -15.82 16.53
CA ASN A 21 -7.47 -17.04 15.92
C ASN A 21 -6.28 -17.89 15.42
N PRO A 22 -5.79 -18.86 16.21
CA PRO A 22 -4.63 -19.67 15.82
C PRO A 22 -4.85 -20.50 14.56
N ASP A 23 -6.11 -20.87 14.28
CA ASP A 23 -6.49 -21.68 13.11
C ASP A 23 -6.41 -20.87 11.80
N LYS A 24 -6.25 -19.54 11.89
CA LYS A 24 -6.06 -18.61 10.77
C LYS A 24 -4.71 -17.88 10.85
N THR A 25 -3.65 -18.61 11.20
CA THR A 25 -2.29 -18.05 11.18
C THR A 25 -1.82 -17.87 9.73
N VAL A 26 -1.11 -16.78 9.46
CA VAL A 26 -0.59 -16.42 8.13
C VAL A 26 0.88 -16.07 8.25
N ASP A 27 1.73 -16.68 7.43
CA ASP A 27 3.15 -16.35 7.36
C ASP A 27 3.37 -15.21 6.35
N VAL A 28 3.90 -14.09 6.84
CA VAL A 28 4.08 -12.87 6.05
C VAL A 28 5.55 -12.46 6.01
N ALA A 29 6.10 -12.32 4.81
CA ALA A 29 7.44 -11.78 4.57
C ALA A 29 7.34 -10.35 3.99
N MET A 30 7.91 -9.37 4.69
CA MET A 30 7.99 -7.98 4.20
C MET A 30 9.41 -7.69 3.68
N ILE A 31 9.55 -7.41 2.39
CA ILE A 31 10.84 -7.26 1.73
C ILE A 31 11.24 -5.78 1.70
N GLN A 32 12.29 -5.42 2.43
CA GLN A 32 12.83 -4.06 2.44
C GLN A 32 14.07 -3.94 1.55
N GLY A 33 13.88 -3.43 0.33
CA GLY A 33 14.96 -3.33 -0.65
C GLY A 33 16.04 -2.29 -0.32
N ASN A 34 15.79 -1.32 0.57
CA ASN A 34 16.73 -0.24 0.93
C ASN A 34 17.43 0.39 -0.30
N VAL A 35 16.63 0.74 -1.32
CA VAL A 35 17.12 1.36 -2.56
C VAL A 35 17.16 2.88 -2.33
N PRO A 36 18.32 3.55 -2.48
CA PRO A 36 18.40 5.00 -2.30
C PRO A 36 17.51 5.74 -3.29
N GLN A 37 16.81 6.76 -2.79
CA GLN A 37 15.83 7.51 -3.58
C GLN A 37 16.47 8.21 -4.78
N GLU A 38 17.71 8.70 -4.64
CA GLU A 38 18.46 9.39 -5.70
C GLU A 38 18.75 8.52 -6.93
N ILE A 39 18.82 7.20 -6.77
CA ILE A 39 19.15 6.28 -7.86
C ILE A 39 17.95 5.43 -8.31
N LYS A 40 16.86 5.41 -7.52
CA LYS A 40 15.69 4.53 -7.72
C LYS A 40 15.12 4.59 -9.13
N TRP A 41 15.06 5.79 -9.72
CA TRP A 41 14.45 6.04 -11.03
C TRP A 41 15.44 6.06 -12.20
N LEU A 42 16.74 5.82 -11.95
CA LEU A 42 17.72 5.75 -13.02
C LEU A 42 17.48 4.50 -13.87
N PRO A 43 17.41 4.60 -15.21
CA PRO A 43 17.19 3.44 -16.08
C PRO A 43 18.19 2.31 -15.85
N SER A 44 19.46 2.64 -15.53
CA SER A 44 20.51 1.67 -15.24
C SER A 44 20.30 0.89 -13.93
N GLN A 45 19.48 1.42 -13.00
CA GLN A 45 19.19 0.79 -11.71
C GLN A 45 17.93 -0.06 -11.72
N ARG A 46 17.16 -0.04 -12.82
CA ARG A 46 15.91 -0.80 -12.94
C ARG A 46 16.15 -2.31 -12.74
N TRP A 47 16.96 -2.93 -13.60
CA TRP A 47 17.23 -4.37 -13.50
C TRP A 47 17.93 -4.78 -12.20
N PRO A 48 18.96 -4.06 -11.71
CA PRO A 48 19.53 -4.33 -10.39
C PRO A 48 18.49 -4.33 -9.26
N THR A 49 17.55 -3.38 -9.28
CA THR A 49 16.49 -3.30 -8.27
C THR A 49 15.53 -4.49 -8.38
N LEU A 50 15.08 -4.83 -9.59
CA LEU A 50 14.18 -5.98 -9.81
C LEU A 50 14.82 -7.30 -9.37
N MET A 51 16.09 -7.51 -9.71
CA MET A 51 16.83 -8.71 -9.29
C MET A 51 17.01 -8.76 -7.78
N LYS A 52 17.33 -7.63 -7.14
CA LYS A 52 17.43 -7.55 -5.67
C LYS A 52 16.14 -7.98 -4.98
N TYR A 53 14.99 -7.47 -5.40
CA TYR A 53 13.70 -7.88 -4.84
C TYR A 53 13.38 -9.35 -5.13
N THR A 54 13.71 -9.84 -6.33
CA THR A 54 13.51 -11.25 -6.71
C THR A 54 14.38 -12.19 -5.87
N ASP A 55 15.64 -11.84 -5.63
CA ASP A 55 16.56 -12.66 -4.83
C ASP A 55 16.14 -12.70 -3.36
N LEU A 56 15.77 -11.55 -2.77
CA LEU A 56 15.22 -11.51 -1.42
C LEU A 56 13.91 -12.29 -1.30
N THR A 57 13.06 -12.23 -2.32
CA THR A 57 11.82 -13.02 -2.38
C THR A 57 12.11 -14.52 -2.45
N ARG A 58 13.15 -14.92 -3.18
CA ARG A 58 13.54 -16.33 -3.32
C ARG A 58 13.92 -16.97 -1.98
N GLU A 59 14.48 -16.20 -1.06
CA GLU A 59 14.81 -16.65 0.30
C GLU A 59 13.57 -16.81 1.20
N ASN A 60 12.40 -16.30 0.77
CA ASN A 60 11.19 -16.18 1.58
C ASN A 60 9.95 -16.85 0.95
N TRP A 61 10.13 -17.75 -0.03
CA TRP A 61 9.01 -18.49 -0.64
C TRP A 61 8.23 -19.40 0.32
N GLY A 62 8.71 -19.61 1.55
CA GLY A 62 7.96 -20.32 2.57
C GLY A 62 6.81 -19.50 3.19
N ALA A 63 6.69 -18.21 2.89
CA ALA A 63 5.60 -17.36 3.37
C ALA A 63 4.36 -17.45 2.48
N ASP A 64 3.18 -17.32 3.09
CA ASP A 64 1.90 -17.23 2.38
C ASP A 64 1.81 -15.91 1.61
N LEU A 65 2.21 -14.80 2.25
CA LEU A 65 2.17 -13.45 1.70
C LEU A 65 3.56 -12.83 1.68
N ILE A 66 3.98 -12.32 0.53
CA ILE A 66 5.25 -11.61 0.36
C ILE A 66 4.95 -10.18 -0.08
N ILE A 67 5.38 -9.19 0.70
CA ILE A 67 5.01 -7.79 0.52
C ILE A 67 6.23 -6.98 0.11
N TRP A 68 6.14 -6.29 -1.02
CA TRP A 68 7.10 -5.30 -1.49
C TRP A 68 6.55 -3.88 -1.27
N PRO A 69 7.40 -2.87 -1.04
CA PRO A 69 6.96 -1.51 -0.69
C PRO A 69 6.38 -0.73 -1.89
N GLU A 70 6.00 0.54 -1.63
CA GLU A 70 5.48 1.45 -2.65
C GLU A 70 6.49 1.68 -3.78
N ALA A 71 6.00 1.55 -5.02
CA ALA A 71 6.79 1.67 -6.24
C ALA A 71 8.11 0.87 -6.16
N ALA A 72 8.04 -0.38 -5.69
CA ALA A 72 9.20 -1.27 -5.60
C ALA A 72 9.76 -1.63 -6.98
N ILE A 73 8.88 -1.67 -7.98
CA ILE A 73 9.21 -1.88 -9.41
C ILE A 73 9.42 -0.51 -10.06
N PRO A 74 10.67 -0.10 -10.39
CA PRO A 74 10.98 1.21 -10.97
C PRO A 74 10.73 1.21 -12.50
N ALA A 75 9.52 0.81 -12.89
CA ALA A 75 9.05 0.76 -14.26
C ALA A 75 7.52 0.92 -14.27
N LEU A 76 6.98 1.28 -15.44
CA LEU A 76 5.53 1.17 -15.64
C LEU A 76 5.16 -0.30 -15.79
N GLU A 77 3.98 -0.68 -15.31
CA GLU A 77 3.46 -2.04 -15.41
C GLU A 77 3.49 -2.58 -16.85
N THR A 78 3.05 -1.77 -17.80
CA THR A 78 3.05 -2.06 -19.24
C THR A 78 4.44 -2.26 -19.84
N GLN A 79 5.51 -1.81 -19.17
CA GLN A 79 6.89 -1.97 -19.64
C GLN A 79 7.55 -3.28 -19.20
N VAL A 80 6.97 -3.97 -18.22
CA VAL A 80 7.58 -5.18 -17.62
C VAL A 80 6.63 -6.39 -17.55
N PRO A 81 5.77 -6.65 -18.55
CA PRO A 81 4.76 -7.72 -18.47
C PRO A 81 5.41 -9.10 -18.30
N THR A 82 6.48 -9.39 -19.04
CA THR A 82 7.19 -10.69 -18.94
C THR A 82 7.80 -10.90 -17.56
N PHE A 83 8.30 -9.84 -16.91
CA PHE A 83 8.83 -9.96 -15.54
C PHE A 83 7.70 -10.27 -14.55
N LEU A 84 6.57 -9.57 -14.66
CA LEU A 84 5.40 -9.79 -13.80
C LEU A 84 4.82 -11.19 -13.99
N GLN A 85 4.70 -11.67 -15.24
CA GLN A 85 4.28 -13.04 -15.55
C GLN A 85 5.22 -14.10 -14.95
N ASN A 86 6.53 -13.87 -15.00
CA ASN A 86 7.49 -14.80 -14.40
C ASN A 86 7.43 -14.79 -12.87
N LEU A 87 7.28 -13.61 -12.25
CA LEU A 87 7.13 -13.47 -10.79
C LEU A 87 5.84 -14.13 -10.30
N ASP A 88 4.75 -13.91 -11.03
CA ASP A 88 3.44 -14.51 -10.81
C ASP A 88 3.48 -16.05 -10.89
N ALA A 89 4.10 -16.59 -11.95
CA ALA A 89 4.29 -18.04 -12.09
C ALA A 89 5.16 -18.61 -10.97
N ALA A 90 6.24 -17.92 -10.60
CA ALA A 90 7.09 -18.33 -9.48
C ALA A 90 6.33 -18.34 -8.15
N ALA A 91 5.54 -17.31 -7.87
CA ALA A 91 4.72 -17.23 -6.66
C ALA A 91 3.68 -18.36 -6.59
N ARG A 92 2.95 -18.64 -7.69
CA ARG A 92 2.00 -19.77 -7.74
C ARG A 92 2.67 -21.12 -7.53
N ASN A 93 3.84 -21.34 -8.12
CA ASN A 93 4.58 -22.60 -7.96
C ASN A 93 5.05 -22.83 -6.52
N ASN A 94 5.17 -21.77 -5.71
CA ASN A 94 5.52 -21.84 -4.30
C ASN A 94 4.29 -21.71 -3.37
N HIS A 95 3.06 -21.65 -3.93
CA HIS A 95 1.83 -21.44 -3.17
C HIS A 95 1.81 -20.14 -2.35
N SER A 96 2.45 -19.08 -2.87
CA SER A 96 2.52 -17.76 -2.25
C SER A 96 1.86 -16.69 -3.11
N THR A 97 1.62 -15.53 -2.50
CA THR A 97 1.20 -14.31 -3.20
C THR A 97 2.15 -13.16 -2.93
N VAL A 98 2.62 -12.52 -4.00
CA VAL A 98 3.45 -11.32 -3.95
C VAL A 98 2.55 -10.11 -4.14
N ILE A 99 2.56 -9.20 -3.16
CA ILE A 99 1.86 -7.92 -3.19
C ILE A 99 2.91 -6.82 -3.38
N THR A 100 2.80 -6.03 -4.44
CA THR A 100 3.84 -5.03 -4.78
C THR A 100 3.25 -3.70 -5.22
N GLY A 101 3.93 -2.61 -4.85
CA GLY A 101 3.68 -1.29 -5.43
C GLY A 101 4.29 -1.17 -6.83
N ILE A 102 3.50 -0.69 -7.79
CA ILE A 102 3.91 -0.47 -9.18
C ILE A 102 3.24 0.79 -9.75
N LEU A 103 3.95 1.49 -10.65
CA LEU A 103 3.33 2.58 -11.41
C LEU A 103 2.68 2.02 -12.66
N ASP A 104 1.53 2.56 -13.05
CA ASP A 104 0.83 2.15 -14.27
C ASP A 104 0.52 3.37 -15.15
N GLN A 105 0.41 3.11 -16.45
CA GLN A 105 -0.16 4.04 -17.41
C GLN A 105 -1.21 3.28 -18.23
N ASN A 106 -2.47 3.62 -18.03
CA ASN A 106 -3.56 2.99 -18.76
C ASN A 106 -3.58 3.42 -20.24
N GLU A 107 -4.43 2.78 -21.04
CA GLU A 107 -4.58 3.07 -22.48
C GLU A 107 -4.99 4.52 -22.79
N LYS A 108 -5.64 5.20 -21.83
CA LYS A 108 -6.04 6.61 -21.94
C LYS A 108 -4.89 7.57 -21.61
N GLY A 109 -3.70 7.05 -21.31
CA GLY A 109 -2.52 7.82 -20.94
C GLY A 109 -2.52 8.34 -19.50
N GLN A 110 -3.44 7.87 -18.66
CA GLN A 110 -3.54 8.27 -17.25
C GLN A 110 -2.56 7.46 -16.40
N PHE A 111 -1.81 8.14 -15.55
CA PHE A 111 -0.85 7.52 -14.65
C PHE A 111 -1.48 7.19 -13.30
N TYR A 112 -1.21 6.01 -12.77
CA TYR A 112 -1.65 5.59 -11.44
C TYR A 112 -0.49 5.04 -10.61
N ASN A 113 -0.61 5.17 -9.29
CA ASN A 113 0.25 4.51 -8.31
C ASN A 113 -0.55 3.37 -7.70
N ASN A 114 -0.18 2.14 -8.06
CA ASN A 114 -1.00 0.96 -7.83
C ASN A 114 -0.33 0.01 -6.84
N ILE A 115 -1.18 -0.75 -6.15
CA ILE A 115 -0.82 -2.01 -5.50
C ILE A 115 -1.35 -3.14 -6.39
N LEU A 116 -0.51 -4.12 -6.66
CA LEU A 116 -0.81 -5.26 -7.53
C LEU A 116 -0.58 -6.56 -6.76
N THR A 117 -1.47 -7.54 -6.94
CA THR A 117 -1.31 -8.92 -6.44
C THR A 117 -0.86 -9.86 -7.56
N LEU A 118 0.11 -10.73 -7.27
CA LEU A 118 0.69 -11.71 -8.19
C LEU A 118 0.82 -13.06 -7.47
N GLY A 119 0.59 -14.18 -8.15
CA GLY A 119 0.63 -15.50 -7.53
C GLY A 119 -0.76 -16.09 -7.28
N VAL A 120 -0.96 -16.68 -6.11
CA VAL A 120 -2.24 -17.33 -5.76
C VAL A 120 -3.27 -16.25 -5.40
N ASN A 121 -4.15 -15.93 -6.32
CA ASN A 121 -5.23 -14.98 -6.09
C ASN A 121 -6.53 -15.38 -6.82
N ALA A 122 -7.59 -14.62 -6.59
CA ALA A 122 -8.94 -14.87 -7.05
C ALA A 122 -9.10 -14.75 -8.57
N VAL A 123 -8.21 -14.01 -9.23
CA VAL A 123 -8.26 -13.72 -10.68
C VAL A 123 -7.41 -14.68 -11.52
N GLY A 124 -6.57 -15.50 -10.88
CA GLY A 124 -5.67 -16.45 -11.56
C GLY A 124 -4.52 -15.74 -12.31
N PRO A 125 -3.89 -16.41 -13.31
CA PRO A 125 -3.13 -15.82 -14.39
C PRO A 125 -2.77 -14.34 -14.36
N TYR A 126 -1.55 -13.87 -14.02
CA TYR A 126 -1.29 -12.43 -14.23
C TYR A 126 -1.46 -12.08 -15.71
N GLN A 127 -2.42 -11.21 -15.97
CA GLN A 127 -2.75 -10.61 -17.25
C GLN A 127 -3.13 -9.16 -16.98
N TYR A 128 -2.57 -8.23 -17.74
CA TYR A 128 -2.73 -6.81 -17.48
C TYR A 128 -4.22 -6.39 -17.39
N GLU A 129 -5.06 -6.88 -18.27
CA GLU A 129 -6.47 -6.47 -18.36
C GLU A 129 -7.32 -6.95 -17.17
N HIS A 130 -6.91 -8.04 -16.52
CA HIS A 130 -7.67 -8.70 -15.46
C HIS A 130 -6.99 -8.67 -14.09
N ALA A 131 -5.79 -8.08 -14.00
CA ALA A 131 -5.06 -8.07 -12.75
C ALA A 131 -5.77 -7.22 -11.69
N GLU A 132 -5.81 -7.74 -10.48
CA GLU A 132 -6.41 -7.09 -9.34
C GLU A 132 -5.50 -5.97 -8.83
N ARG A 133 -6.05 -4.76 -8.74
CA ARG A 133 -5.29 -3.56 -8.39
C ARG A 133 -6.05 -2.68 -7.42
N TYR A 134 -5.30 -2.05 -6.53
CA TYR A 134 -5.75 -0.88 -5.79
C TYR A 134 -5.00 0.35 -6.30
N SER A 135 -5.74 1.38 -6.71
CA SER A 135 -5.17 2.63 -7.23
C SER A 135 -5.22 3.72 -6.16
N LYS A 136 -4.11 4.40 -5.90
CA LYS A 136 -4.04 5.48 -4.90
C LYS A 136 -5.09 6.56 -5.16
N HIS A 137 -5.86 6.94 -4.14
CA HIS A 137 -6.87 7.98 -4.22
C HIS A 137 -6.38 9.31 -3.66
N HIS A 138 -5.80 9.34 -2.44
CA HIS A 138 -5.22 10.56 -1.88
C HIS A 138 -3.78 10.76 -2.35
N LEU A 139 -3.65 11.58 -3.39
CA LEU A 139 -2.36 11.98 -3.93
C LEU A 139 -1.69 13.05 -3.05
N LEU A 140 -0.36 12.99 -2.97
CA LEU A 140 0.47 14.00 -2.30
C LEU A 140 0.50 15.29 -3.13
N PRO A 141 0.08 16.44 -2.55
CA PRO A 141 0.23 17.74 -3.20
C PRO A 141 1.70 18.03 -3.51
N PHE A 142 1.97 18.57 -4.71
CA PHE A 142 3.28 18.92 -5.26
C PHE A 142 4.26 17.76 -5.49
N GLY A 143 4.03 16.58 -4.90
CA GLY A 143 4.77 15.36 -5.19
C GLY A 143 4.15 14.53 -6.32
N GLU A 144 2.83 14.33 -6.28
CA GLU A 144 2.09 13.46 -7.20
C GLU A 144 1.11 14.23 -8.09
N PHE A 145 0.67 15.42 -7.66
CA PHE A 145 -0.14 16.33 -8.49
C PHE A 145 0.13 17.79 -8.12
N VAL A 146 -0.20 18.72 -9.03
CA VAL A 146 -0.10 20.17 -8.78
C VAL A 146 -1.50 20.76 -8.56
N PRO A 147 -1.83 21.25 -7.34
CA PRO A 147 -3.07 21.97 -7.11
C PRO A 147 -3.20 23.19 -8.04
N PHE A 148 -4.37 23.42 -8.62
CA PHE A 148 -4.59 24.49 -9.62
C PHE A 148 -3.62 24.44 -10.82
N GLY A 149 -3.22 23.24 -11.25
CA GLY A 149 -2.23 23.04 -12.32
C GLY A 149 -2.52 23.87 -13.58
N ASP A 150 -3.77 24.03 -14.00
CA ASP A 150 -4.13 24.85 -15.16
C ASP A 150 -3.78 26.34 -14.98
N LEU A 151 -3.89 26.88 -13.75
CA LEU A 151 -3.55 28.27 -13.42
C LEU A 151 -2.05 28.46 -13.18
N LEU A 152 -1.37 27.43 -12.64
CA LEU A 152 0.05 27.48 -12.29
C LEU A 152 0.98 26.98 -13.42
N ARG A 153 0.46 26.35 -14.47
CA ARG A 153 1.20 25.92 -15.67
C ARG A 153 2.11 27.00 -16.27
N PRO A 154 1.72 28.29 -16.37
CA PRO A 154 2.60 29.33 -16.90
C PRO A 154 3.84 29.59 -16.05
N ILE A 155 3.78 29.33 -14.74
CA ILE A 155 4.89 29.53 -13.79
C ILE A 155 5.56 28.21 -13.37
N ALA A 156 4.99 27.06 -13.75
CA ALA A 156 5.52 25.72 -13.45
C ALA A 156 7.00 25.51 -13.84
N PRO A 157 7.51 26.07 -14.96
CA PRO A 157 8.94 25.98 -15.29
C PRO A 157 9.84 26.67 -14.26
N PHE A 158 9.36 27.73 -13.59
CA PHE A 158 10.11 28.43 -12.55
C PHE A 158 10.18 27.65 -11.23
N PHE A 159 9.23 26.74 -11.00
CA PHE A 159 9.11 25.94 -9.78
C PHE A 159 9.52 24.47 -9.96
N ASN A 160 10.01 24.08 -11.15
CA ASN A 160 10.40 22.70 -11.49
C ASN A 160 9.28 21.68 -11.19
N LEU A 161 8.02 22.06 -11.43
CA LEU A 161 6.87 21.23 -11.10
C LEU A 161 6.78 20.03 -12.06
N PRO A 162 6.51 18.81 -11.57
CA PRO A 162 6.38 17.63 -12.41
C PRO A 162 5.24 17.81 -13.42
N MET A 163 5.55 17.58 -14.71
CA MET A 163 4.61 17.74 -15.82
C MET A 163 3.59 16.59 -15.92
N SER A 164 3.85 15.44 -15.28
CA SER A 164 2.89 14.33 -15.17
C SER A 164 2.21 14.34 -13.81
N SER A 165 0.89 14.54 -13.79
CA SER A 165 0.07 14.33 -12.61
C SER A 165 -0.42 12.89 -12.58
N PHE A 166 -0.34 12.24 -11.42
CA PHE A 166 -1.07 11.01 -11.19
C PHE A 166 -2.58 11.28 -11.23
N SER A 167 -3.32 10.28 -11.65
CA SER A 167 -4.78 10.19 -11.57
C SER A 167 -5.16 9.50 -10.27
N ARG A 168 -6.36 9.82 -9.77
CA ARG A 168 -6.89 9.25 -8.53
C ARG A 168 -7.65 7.97 -8.86
N GLY A 169 -7.45 6.93 -8.05
CA GLY A 169 -8.38 5.80 -7.96
C GLY A 169 -9.72 6.20 -7.37
N ASP A 170 -10.66 5.26 -7.28
CA ASP A 170 -11.94 5.48 -6.63
C ASP A 170 -11.78 5.64 -5.11
N TYR A 171 -12.68 6.38 -4.46
CA TYR A 171 -12.60 6.65 -3.02
C TYR A 171 -12.81 5.38 -2.18
N ILE A 172 -13.74 4.53 -2.62
CA ILE A 172 -13.98 3.18 -2.11
C ILE A 172 -13.63 2.21 -3.22
N GLN A 173 -12.72 1.28 -2.93
CA GLN A 173 -12.28 0.22 -3.83
C GLN A 173 -12.47 -1.13 -3.13
N PRO A 174 -12.65 -2.22 -3.89
CA PRO A 174 -12.67 -3.55 -3.30
C PRO A 174 -11.34 -3.85 -2.62
N ASN A 175 -11.40 -4.67 -1.57
CA ASN A 175 -10.20 -5.24 -0.97
C ASN A 175 -9.44 -6.09 -1.98
N LEU A 176 -8.12 -6.16 -1.80
CA LEU A 176 -7.27 -7.08 -2.54
C LEU A 176 -7.40 -8.48 -1.97
N GLU A 177 -7.52 -9.47 -2.83
CA GLU A 177 -7.42 -10.86 -2.45
C GLU A 177 -5.98 -11.38 -2.66
N ALA A 178 -5.45 -12.05 -1.65
CA ALA A 178 -4.14 -12.67 -1.70
C ALA A 178 -4.11 -13.97 -0.90
N ASN A 179 -3.90 -15.09 -1.58
CA ASN A 179 -3.76 -16.43 -1.00
C ASN A 179 -4.89 -16.84 -0.05
N GLY A 180 -6.13 -16.47 -0.39
CA GLY A 180 -7.33 -16.69 0.39
C GLY A 180 -7.66 -15.60 1.41
N TYR A 181 -6.82 -14.57 1.55
CA TYR A 181 -7.00 -13.49 2.52
C TYR A 181 -7.48 -12.20 1.86
N SER A 182 -8.35 -11.46 2.57
CA SER A 182 -8.86 -10.16 2.14
C SER A 182 -8.09 -9.01 2.81
N LEU A 183 -7.51 -8.11 2.02
CA LEU A 183 -6.67 -7.01 2.49
C LEU A 183 -7.23 -5.65 2.05
N ALA A 184 -7.53 -4.77 3.00
CA ALA A 184 -7.92 -3.38 2.75
C ALA A 184 -6.66 -2.50 2.63
N PRO A 185 -6.33 -1.95 1.45
CA PRO A 185 -5.11 -1.20 1.26
C PRO A 185 -5.25 0.30 1.59
N ALA A 186 -4.15 0.88 2.08
CA ALA A 186 -3.97 2.32 2.26
C ALA A 186 -2.54 2.70 1.85
N LEU A 187 -2.37 3.31 0.67
CA LEU A 187 -1.05 3.52 0.08
C LEU A 187 -0.39 4.80 0.62
N CYS A 188 0.75 4.63 1.29
CA CYS A 188 1.60 5.70 1.80
C CYS A 188 0.77 6.66 2.68
N TYR A 189 0.69 7.93 2.29
CA TYR A 189 -0.04 8.99 3.00
C TYR A 189 -1.53 8.70 3.26
N GLU A 190 -2.16 7.77 2.53
CA GLU A 190 -3.57 7.38 2.72
C GLU A 190 -3.87 6.86 4.11
N VAL A 191 -2.89 6.26 4.79
CA VAL A 191 -3.07 5.75 6.16
C VAL A 191 -3.39 6.86 7.16
N ALA A 192 -3.13 8.13 6.83
CA ALA A 192 -3.53 9.26 7.68
C ALA A 192 -5.02 9.61 7.58
N PHE A 193 -5.74 9.11 6.56
CA PHE A 193 -7.17 9.40 6.35
C PHE A 193 -8.03 8.27 6.91
N SER A 194 -8.17 8.26 8.24
CA SER A 194 -8.85 7.17 8.96
C SER A 194 -10.26 6.88 8.48
N GLU A 195 -11.03 7.89 8.06
CA GLU A 195 -12.39 7.67 7.54
C GLU A 195 -12.40 7.01 6.17
N GLN A 196 -11.43 7.33 5.31
CA GLN A 196 -11.28 6.65 4.02
C GLN A 196 -10.93 5.17 4.26
N VAL A 197 -9.94 4.90 5.13
CA VAL A 197 -9.58 3.52 5.49
C VAL A 197 -10.80 2.78 6.05
N ARG A 198 -11.54 3.40 6.97
CA ARG A 198 -12.75 2.81 7.56
C ARG A 198 -13.81 2.46 6.51
N GLN A 199 -13.99 3.27 5.47
CA GLN A 199 -14.97 3.02 4.40
C GLN A 199 -14.53 1.96 3.39
N ASN A 200 -13.22 1.71 3.26
CA ASN A 200 -12.68 0.62 2.43
C ASN A 200 -12.63 -0.72 3.18
N VAL A 201 -12.84 -0.72 4.50
CA VAL A 201 -12.95 -1.95 5.29
C VAL A 201 -14.39 -2.44 5.28
N ASP A 202 -14.56 -3.73 5.01
CA ASP A 202 -15.82 -4.47 5.12
C ASP A 202 -15.75 -5.57 6.20
N TYR A 203 -16.79 -6.41 6.28
CA TYR A 203 -16.88 -7.49 7.26
C TYR A 203 -15.89 -8.63 7.00
N ASP A 204 -15.50 -8.84 5.75
CA ASP A 204 -14.63 -9.94 5.32
C ASP A 204 -13.15 -9.54 5.31
N THR A 205 -12.85 -8.27 5.59
CA THR A 205 -11.48 -7.74 5.68
C THR A 205 -10.71 -8.39 6.82
N GLU A 206 -9.61 -9.07 6.49
CA GLU A 206 -8.76 -9.75 7.47
C GLU A 206 -7.51 -8.94 7.82
N PHE A 207 -6.98 -8.16 6.87
CA PHE A 207 -5.79 -7.33 7.07
C PHE A 207 -5.97 -5.89 6.60
N LEU A 208 -5.38 -4.96 7.33
CA LEU A 208 -5.05 -3.63 6.81
C LEU A 208 -3.65 -3.68 6.19
N LEU A 209 -3.53 -3.24 4.95
CA LEU A 209 -2.26 -3.22 4.22
C LEU A 209 -1.84 -1.77 3.96
N THR A 210 -0.61 -1.41 4.33
CA THR A 210 -0.02 -0.14 3.89
C THR A 210 1.35 -0.37 3.27
N LEU A 211 1.53 0.14 2.05
CA LEU A 211 2.83 0.20 1.41
C LEU A 211 3.24 1.67 1.35
N SER A 212 4.45 1.99 1.79
CA SER A 212 4.98 3.35 1.74
C SER A 212 6.41 3.37 1.22
N ASN A 213 6.85 4.54 0.77
CA ASN A 213 8.25 4.88 0.56
C ASN A 213 8.62 6.11 1.39
N ASP A 214 8.99 5.90 2.66
CA ASP A 214 9.29 6.98 3.60
C ASP A 214 10.67 7.63 3.42
N THR A 215 11.43 7.26 2.38
CA THR A 215 12.76 7.83 2.10
C THR A 215 12.72 9.34 1.86
N TRP A 216 11.56 9.88 1.46
CA TRP A 216 11.33 11.32 1.29
C TRP A 216 11.54 12.13 2.57
N PHE A 217 11.32 11.54 3.75
CA PHE A 217 11.54 12.21 5.03
C PHE A 217 13.01 12.19 5.48
N GLY A 218 13.88 11.43 4.80
CA GLY A 218 15.27 11.25 5.19
C GLY A 218 15.43 10.73 6.63
N LYS A 219 16.46 11.20 7.34
CA LYS A 219 16.73 10.83 8.74
C LYS A 219 16.00 11.71 9.76
N SER A 220 14.79 12.15 9.43
CA SER A 220 13.97 12.99 10.32
C SER A 220 13.02 12.16 11.18
N ILE A 221 12.18 12.83 11.97
CA ILE A 221 11.13 12.20 12.78
C ILE A 221 9.90 11.76 11.94
N GLY A 222 9.82 12.17 10.67
CA GLY A 222 8.66 11.94 9.81
C GLY A 222 8.21 10.47 9.72
N PRO A 223 9.09 9.49 9.47
CA PRO A 223 8.71 8.08 9.37
C PRO A 223 8.17 7.53 10.70
N PHE A 224 8.66 8.02 11.84
CA PHE A 224 8.18 7.60 13.16
C PHE A 224 6.76 8.11 13.42
N GLN A 225 6.48 9.36 13.08
CA GLN A 225 5.13 9.93 13.18
C GLN A 225 4.16 9.21 12.23
N HIS A 226 4.59 8.92 11.00
CA HIS A 226 3.80 8.17 10.04
C HIS A 226 3.43 6.77 10.56
N MET A 227 4.40 6.06 11.16
CA MET A 227 4.15 4.76 11.81
C MET A 227 3.19 4.87 12.99
N GLU A 228 3.28 5.91 13.83
CA GLU A 228 2.35 6.12 14.94
C GLU A 228 0.91 6.33 14.46
N ILE A 229 0.72 7.10 13.38
CA ILE A 229 -0.59 7.29 12.75
C ILE A 229 -1.14 5.95 12.24
N ALA A 230 -0.32 5.16 11.53
CA ALA A 230 -0.71 3.84 11.04
C ALA A 230 -1.14 2.89 12.18
N ARG A 231 -0.45 2.93 13.33
CA ARG A 231 -0.83 2.16 14.52
C ARG A 231 -2.18 2.62 15.09
N CYS A 232 -2.45 3.93 15.10
CA CYS A 232 -3.72 4.47 15.58
C CYS A 232 -4.90 3.99 14.71
N VAL A 233 -4.73 3.93 13.39
CA VAL A 233 -5.76 3.41 12.48
C VAL A 233 -6.06 1.94 12.74
N ARG A 234 -5.04 1.10 12.99
CA ARG A 234 -5.24 -0.29 13.43
C ARG A 234 -6.11 -0.36 14.69
N TRP A 235 -5.87 0.51 15.67
CA TRP A 235 -6.65 0.55 16.91
C TRP A 235 -8.12 0.92 16.66
N ASN A 236 -8.40 1.88 15.78
CA ASN A 236 -9.79 2.24 15.42
C ASN A 236 -10.53 1.10 14.71
N TRP A 237 -9.82 0.27 13.95
CA TRP A 237 -10.39 -0.93 13.32
C TRP A 237 -10.72 -2.02 14.34
N VAL A 238 -9.77 -2.32 15.23
CA VAL A 238 -9.94 -3.28 16.33
C VAL A 238 -11.04 -2.83 17.32
N ASN A 239 -11.21 -1.52 17.49
CA ASN A 239 -12.13 -0.91 18.44
C ASN A 239 -13.10 0.07 17.75
N PRO A 240 -14.13 -0.45 17.05
CA PRO A 240 -15.13 0.41 16.43
C PRO A 240 -15.90 1.27 17.45
N CYS A 241 -15.84 0.95 18.75
CA CYS A 241 -16.45 1.75 19.82
C CYS A 241 -15.75 3.11 20.09
N CYS A 242 -14.54 3.36 19.57
CA CYS A 242 -13.82 4.62 19.76
C CYS A 242 -14.04 5.64 18.62
N VAL A 243 -14.79 5.27 17.58
CA VAL A 243 -15.26 6.21 16.56
C VAL A 243 -16.56 6.82 17.09
N PRO A 244 -16.63 8.14 17.38
CA PRO A 244 -17.90 8.75 17.70
C PRO A 244 -18.86 8.50 16.54
N PRO A 245 -20.11 8.06 16.79
CA PRO A 245 -21.09 7.92 15.73
C PRO A 245 -21.36 9.32 15.19
N THR A 246 -20.75 9.68 14.06
CA THR A 246 -21.18 10.87 13.33
C THR A 246 -22.52 10.52 12.71
N ALA A 247 -23.54 11.06 13.36
CA ALA A 247 -24.82 11.52 12.86
C ALA A 247 -25.02 11.44 11.35
N ALA A 248 -26.22 10.96 10.99
CA ALA A 248 -26.89 11.26 9.72
C ALA A 248 -26.90 12.76 9.42
#